data_AF-A0A542G393-F1
#
_entry.id   AF-A0A542G393-F1
#
_cell.length_a   1.000
_cell.length_b   1.000
_cell.length_c   1.000
_cell.angle_alpha   90.00
_cell.angle_beta   90.00
_cell.angle_gamma   90.00
#
_symmetry.space_group_name_H-M   'P 1'
#
loop_
_entity.id
_entity.type
_entity.pdbx_description
1 polymer ?
#
loop_
_entity_poly.entity_id
_entity_poly.type
_entity_poly.pdbx_seq_one_letter_code
_entity_poly.pdbx_strand_id
1 'polypeptide(L)'
;MRSRPIFRSASYTTYMRPKALVDAIAGLTEEQRARYLNPTYTVGSAMIWPVRSKDRPTMNQARGIRSLISDRMDLTLECIRRHYAGEPESPLADVITAYADFFALFGEQEERFRCFVDFFHFQDLITTDYNEVRFFLPFDNFQRRGTPATTAEYVEYRENVLDFINKRAQRMAKWVEENHPDIEVRG
;
A
#
# COMPACT_ATOMS: atom_id res chain seq x y z
N MET A 1 -17.41 19.25 -27.15
CA MET A 1 -17.74 18.35 -26.02
C MET A 1 -16.41 17.82 -25.47
N ARG A 2 -15.84 18.42 -24.42
CA ARG A 2 -14.53 17.99 -23.89
C ARG A 2 -14.73 16.75 -23.03
N SER A 3 -14.27 15.60 -23.53
CA SER A 3 -14.14 14.37 -22.76
C SER A 3 -13.31 14.68 -21.51
N ARG A 4 -13.88 14.51 -20.32
CA ARG A 4 -13.12 14.57 -19.06
C ARG A 4 -12.29 13.29 -19.01
N PRO A 5 -10.95 13.34 -18.98
CA PRO A 5 -10.15 12.14 -18.87
C PRO A 5 -10.53 11.42 -17.58
N ILE A 6 -10.96 10.17 -17.71
CA ILE A 6 -11.23 9.29 -16.58
C ILE A 6 -9.86 8.90 -16.03
N PHE A 7 -9.41 9.60 -15.00
CA PHE A 7 -8.22 9.23 -14.23
C PHE A 7 -8.44 7.85 -13.61
N ARG A 8 -7.79 6.82 -14.17
CA ARG A 8 -7.76 5.46 -13.62
C ARG A 8 -6.40 5.22 -12.95
N SER A 9 -6.19 5.81 -11.77
CA SER A 9 -5.25 5.15 -10.84
C SER A 9 -5.95 3.90 -10.34
N ALA A 10 -5.28 2.74 -10.34
CA ALA A 10 -5.84 1.43 -9.94
C ALA A 10 -6.24 1.34 -8.45
N SER A 11 -6.37 2.48 -7.77
CA SER A 11 -6.81 2.65 -6.39
C SER A 11 -8.28 3.08 -6.36
N TYR A 12 -9.02 2.58 -5.36
CA TYR A 12 -10.40 2.93 -5.08
C TYR A 12 -10.56 4.40 -4.60
N THR A 13 -9.49 5.19 -4.63
CA THR A 13 -9.48 6.68 -4.65
C THR A 13 -10.34 7.29 -5.77
N THR A 14 -10.91 6.47 -6.64
CA THR A 14 -11.96 6.90 -7.59
C THR A 14 -13.20 7.42 -6.86
N TYR A 15 -13.55 6.88 -5.68
CA TYR A 15 -14.76 7.25 -4.94
C TYR A 15 -14.59 8.43 -3.99
N MET A 16 -13.38 8.61 -3.43
CA MET A 16 -13.05 9.78 -2.62
C MET A 16 -12.10 10.69 -3.40
N ARG A 17 -12.63 11.84 -3.84
CA ARG A 17 -11.84 12.90 -4.48
C ARG A 17 -11.81 14.14 -3.58
N PRO A 18 -10.98 14.14 -2.51
CA PRO A 18 -10.74 15.36 -1.75
C PRO A 18 -10.33 16.49 -2.68
N LYS A 19 -10.84 17.71 -2.46
CA LYS A 19 -10.48 18.88 -3.27
C LYS A 19 -8.96 19.05 -3.38
N ALA A 20 -8.24 18.90 -2.27
CA ALA A 20 -6.78 18.97 -2.24
C ALA A 20 -6.10 17.97 -3.19
N LEU A 21 -6.57 16.72 -3.24
CA LEU A 21 -6.03 15.72 -4.17
C LEU A 21 -6.33 16.09 -5.63
N VAL A 22 -7.53 16.60 -5.91
CA VAL A 22 -7.91 17.06 -7.25
C VAL A 22 -7.02 18.21 -7.69
N ASP A 23 -6.80 19.20 -6.81
CA ASP A 23 -5.96 20.36 -7.07
C ASP A 23 -4.48 19.94 -7.24
N ALA A 24 -3.98 19.01 -6.42
CA ALA A 24 -2.65 18.43 -6.56
C ALA A 24 -2.42 17.75 -7.92
N ILE A 25 -3.39 16.93 -8.36
CA ILE A 25 -3.35 16.29 -9.68
C ILE A 25 -3.49 17.34 -10.81
N ALA A 26 -4.25 18.41 -10.60
CA ALA A 26 -4.39 19.50 -11.57
C ALA A 26 -3.07 20.28 -11.77
N GLY A 27 -2.19 20.32 -10.76
CA GLY A 27 -0.90 20.99 -10.85
C GLY A 27 0.22 20.21 -11.54
N LEU A 28 0.00 18.96 -11.97
CA LEU A 28 1.02 18.15 -12.64
C LEU A 28 1.33 18.65 -14.07
N THR A 29 2.60 18.54 -14.47
CA THR A 29 3.05 18.72 -15.87
C THR A 29 2.55 17.57 -16.75
N GLU A 30 2.60 17.73 -18.07
CA GLU A 30 2.21 16.65 -19.00
C GLU A 30 3.11 15.40 -18.85
N GLU A 31 4.40 15.58 -18.62
CA GLU A 31 5.34 14.48 -18.37
C GLU A 31 4.98 13.72 -17.08
N GLN A 32 4.68 14.46 -16.01
CA GLN A 32 4.24 13.88 -14.73
C GLN A 32 2.90 13.15 -14.87
N ARG A 33 1.95 13.72 -15.63
CA ARG A 33 0.66 13.07 -15.94
C ARG A 33 0.87 11.74 -16.65
N ALA A 34 1.68 11.74 -17.72
CA ALA A 34 1.97 10.54 -18.49
C ALA A 34 2.60 9.45 -17.61
N ARG A 35 3.54 9.84 -16.72
CA ARG A 35 4.22 8.92 -15.81
C ARG A 35 3.31 8.36 -14.71
N TYR A 36 2.48 9.19 -14.07
CA TYR A 36 1.83 8.79 -12.82
C TYR A 36 0.41 8.26 -12.99
N LEU A 37 -0.31 8.66 -14.04
CA LEU A 37 -1.76 8.44 -14.14
C LEU A 37 -2.15 7.18 -14.92
N ASN A 38 -1.20 6.56 -15.61
CA ASN A 38 -1.41 5.31 -16.33
C ASN A 38 -0.37 4.25 -15.95
N PRO A 39 -0.24 3.90 -14.65
CA PRO A 39 0.70 2.88 -14.24
C PRO A 39 0.25 1.51 -14.74
N THR A 40 1.17 0.70 -15.23
CA THR A 40 0.93 -0.72 -15.49
C THR A 40 0.67 -1.45 -14.18
N TYR A 41 -0.33 -2.34 -14.19
CA TYR A 41 -0.57 -3.21 -13.05
C TYR A 41 0.45 -4.35 -13.06
N THR A 42 1.23 -4.46 -11.98
CA THR A 42 2.27 -5.48 -11.82
C THR A 42 2.04 -6.27 -10.53
N VAL A 43 2.64 -7.47 -10.43
CA VAL A 43 2.61 -8.25 -9.19
C VAL A 43 3.21 -7.47 -8.01
N GLY A 44 4.24 -6.66 -8.26
CA GLY A 44 4.84 -5.77 -7.25
C GLY A 44 3.87 -4.70 -6.72
N SER A 45 2.86 -4.31 -7.50
CA SER A 45 1.80 -3.38 -7.10
C SER A 45 0.57 -4.07 -6.46
N ALA A 46 0.51 -5.40 -6.54
CA ALA A 46 -0.62 -6.19 -6.11
C ALA A 46 -0.46 -6.71 -4.68
N MET A 47 -1.59 -6.90 -3.99
CA MET A 47 -1.67 -7.57 -2.70
C MET A 47 -2.85 -8.53 -2.65
N ILE A 48 -2.65 -9.65 -1.97
CA ILE A 48 -3.68 -10.65 -1.71
C ILE A 48 -4.20 -10.43 -0.29
N TRP A 49 -5.52 -10.36 -0.14
CA TRP A 49 -6.18 -10.13 1.14
C TRP A 49 -7.20 -11.25 1.41
N PRO A 50 -7.43 -11.63 2.68
CA PRO A 50 -8.49 -12.55 3.02
C PRO A 50 -9.86 -11.94 2.69
N VAL A 51 -10.80 -12.80 2.30
CA VAL A 51 -12.19 -12.41 2.02
C VAL A 51 -13.12 -13.43 2.65
N ARG A 52 -14.05 -12.95 3.48
CA ARG A 52 -15.14 -13.76 4.04
C ARG A 52 -16.43 -12.97 4.03
N SER A 53 -17.55 -13.61 3.66
CA SER A 53 -18.84 -12.95 3.56
C SER A 53 -19.34 -12.34 4.88
N LYS A 54 -19.01 -12.99 6.00
CA LYS A 54 -19.40 -12.55 7.35
C LYS A 54 -18.58 -11.36 7.87
N ASP A 55 -17.36 -11.16 7.36
CA ASP A 55 -16.42 -10.14 7.84
C ASP A 55 -16.35 -9.00 6.82
N ARG A 56 -17.16 -7.97 7.02
CA ARG A 56 -17.26 -6.79 6.15
C ARG A 56 -17.04 -5.50 6.96
N PRO A 57 -16.41 -4.47 6.38
CA PRO A 57 -15.82 -4.45 5.03
C PRO A 57 -14.60 -5.39 4.91
N THR A 58 -14.29 -5.86 3.70
CA THR A 58 -13.05 -6.63 3.50
C THR A 58 -11.83 -5.72 3.67
N MET A 59 -10.65 -6.29 3.90
CA MET A 59 -9.42 -5.51 4.05
C MET A 59 -9.17 -4.59 2.85
N ASN A 60 -9.36 -5.09 1.62
CA ASN A 60 -9.21 -4.29 0.41
C ASN A 60 -10.24 -3.15 0.31
N GLN A 61 -11.48 -3.39 0.76
CA GLN A 61 -12.51 -2.35 0.78
C GLN A 61 -12.20 -1.28 1.83
N ALA A 62 -11.88 -1.69 3.06
CA ALA A 62 -11.59 -0.79 4.17
C ALA A 62 -10.43 0.16 3.85
N ARG A 63 -9.36 -0.37 3.28
CA ARG A 63 -8.18 0.38 2.86
C ARG A 63 -8.51 1.48 1.83
N GLY A 64 -9.46 1.22 0.93
CA GLY A 64 -9.89 2.17 -0.10
C GLY A 64 -10.90 3.22 0.37
N ILE A 65 -11.78 2.89 1.32
CA ILE A 65 -12.84 3.80 1.79
C ILE A 65 -12.44 4.62 3.02
N ARG A 66 -11.46 4.18 3.81
CA ARG A 66 -11.02 4.92 4.99
C ARG A 66 -10.07 6.03 4.58
N SER A 67 -10.50 7.29 4.75
CA SER A 67 -9.74 8.46 4.31
C SER A 67 -8.37 8.60 4.98
N LEU A 68 -8.20 8.06 6.18
CA LEU A 68 -6.91 8.02 6.88
C LEU A 68 -5.91 7.05 6.26
N ILE A 69 -6.37 6.11 5.41
CA ILE A 69 -5.52 5.15 4.71
C ILE A 69 -5.45 5.47 3.22
N SER A 70 -6.59 5.66 2.54
CA SER A 70 -6.67 6.07 1.13
C SER A 70 -5.80 5.20 0.19
N ASP A 71 -5.91 3.87 0.32
CA ASP A 71 -5.14 2.89 -0.45
C ASP A 71 -3.63 2.87 -0.25
N ARG A 72 -3.08 3.67 0.66
CA ARG A 72 -1.64 3.70 0.96
C ARG A 72 -1.18 2.44 1.68
N MET A 73 -0.25 1.72 1.05
CA MET A 73 0.28 0.46 1.58
C MET A 73 1.17 0.68 2.81
N ASP A 74 1.95 1.75 2.86
CA ASP A 74 2.76 2.12 4.04
C ASP A 74 1.87 2.39 5.28
N LEU A 75 0.78 3.14 5.12
CA LEU A 75 -0.20 3.36 6.20
C LEU A 75 -0.95 2.08 6.60
N THR A 76 -1.22 1.21 5.63
CA THR A 76 -1.82 -0.12 5.88
C THR A 76 -0.85 -1.00 6.67
N LEU A 77 0.42 -0.99 6.31
CA LEU A 77 1.47 -1.78 6.94
C LEU A 77 1.72 -1.31 8.38
N GLU A 78 1.62 -0.01 8.65
CA GLU A 78 1.68 0.51 10.02
C GLU A 78 0.50 0.00 10.87
N CYS A 79 -0.72 -0.09 10.32
CA CYS A 79 -1.84 -0.71 11.05
C CYS A 79 -1.56 -2.19 11.40
N ILE A 80 -0.91 -2.91 10.49
CA ILE A 80 -0.53 -4.32 10.68
C ILE A 80 0.61 -4.45 11.69
N ARG A 81 1.61 -3.56 11.64
CA ARG A 81 2.70 -3.51 12.63
C ARG A 81 2.13 -3.33 14.04
N ARG A 82 1.24 -2.34 14.22
CA ARG A 82 0.54 -2.09 15.50
C ARG A 82 -0.23 -3.29 16.01
N HIS A 83 -0.94 -3.99 15.11
CA HIS A 83 -1.64 -5.22 15.46
C HIS A 83 -0.70 -6.27 16.06
N TYR A 84 0.44 -6.53 15.43
CA TYR A 84 1.41 -7.51 15.96
C TYR A 84 2.13 -7.03 17.21
N ALA A 85 2.30 -5.72 17.40
CA ALA A 85 2.82 -5.12 18.62
C ALA A 85 1.81 -5.11 19.78
N GLY A 86 0.56 -5.56 19.56
CA GLY A 86 -0.50 -5.51 20.56
C GLY A 86 -1.03 -4.10 20.83
N GLU A 87 -0.74 -3.15 19.95
CA GLU A 87 -1.22 -1.77 20.04
C GLU A 87 -2.68 -1.70 19.52
N PRO A 88 -3.67 -1.29 20.34
CA PRO A 88 -5.08 -1.43 19.99
C PRO A 88 -5.59 -0.41 18.96
N GLU A 89 -4.86 0.67 18.70
CA GLU A 89 -5.35 1.81 17.93
C GLU A 89 -4.72 1.92 16.54
N SER A 90 -5.54 1.70 15.51
CA SER A 90 -5.23 2.09 14.13
C SER A 90 -6.51 2.26 13.31
N PRO A 91 -6.48 2.99 12.17
CA PRO A 91 -7.66 3.12 11.32
C PRO A 91 -8.15 1.80 10.71
N LEU A 92 -7.43 0.69 10.85
CA LEU A 92 -7.85 -0.62 10.34
C LEU A 92 -8.01 -1.67 11.44
N ALA A 93 -7.91 -1.29 12.72
CA ALA A 93 -7.89 -2.22 13.85
C ALA A 93 -9.11 -3.17 13.85
N ASP A 94 -10.32 -2.65 13.69
CA ASP A 94 -11.55 -3.43 13.67
C ASP A 94 -11.58 -4.46 12.52
N VAL A 95 -11.06 -4.08 11.35
CA VAL A 95 -11.01 -4.96 10.18
C VAL A 95 -9.92 -6.02 10.36
N ILE A 96 -8.77 -5.64 10.88
CA ILE A 96 -7.68 -6.58 11.19
C ILE A 96 -8.15 -7.60 12.24
N THR A 97 -8.85 -7.16 13.29
CA THR A 97 -9.45 -8.05 14.30
C THR A 97 -10.48 -9.00 13.69
N ALA A 98 -11.33 -8.55 12.78
CA ALA A 98 -12.29 -9.42 12.08
C ALA A 98 -11.61 -10.51 11.23
N TYR A 99 -10.37 -10.27 10.82
CA TYR A 99 -9.52 -11.20 10.07
C TYR A 99 -8.32 -11.73 10.89
N ALA A 100 -8.39 -11.72 12.23
CA ALA A 100 -7.26 -12.06 13.09
C ALA A 100 -6.67 -13.46 12.85
N ASP A 101 -7.51 -14.41 12.43
CA ASP A 101 -7.09 -15.76 12.07
C ASP A 101 -6.17 -15.80 10.83
N PHE A 102 -6.39 -14.92 9.85
CA PHE A 102 -5.46 -14.75 8.73
C PHE A 102 -4.12 -14.18 9.21
N PHE A 103 -4.14 -13.15 10.05
CA PHE A 103 -2.91 -12.55 10.59
C PHE A 103 -2.16 -13.50 11.52
N ALA A 104 -2.84 -14.45 12.16
CA ALA A 104 -2.23 -15.49 12.97
C ALA A 104 -1.44 -16.54 12.16
N LEU A 105 -1.56 -16.57 10.83
CA LEU A 105 -0.80 -17.50 9.97
C LEU A 105 0.70 -17.16 9.87
N PHE A 106 1.08 -15.92 10.16
CA PHE A 106 2.43 -15.43 9.92
C PHE A 106 3.26 -15.49 11.19
N GLY A 107 4.00 -16.58 11.38
CA GLY A 107 5.00 -16.74 12.45
C GLY A 107 4.42 -16.93 13.85
N GLU A 108 5.32 -17.05 14.83
CA GLU A 108 4.98 -17.17 16.26
C GLU A 108 5.52 -15.96 17.03
N GLN A 109 4.77 -15.52 18.05
CA GLN A 109 5.19 -14.50 19.02
C GLN A 109 5.74 -13.21 18.37
N GLU A 110 6.97 -12.83 18.70
CA GLU A 110 7.60 -11.55 18.32
C GLU A 110 8.03 -11.51 16.85
N GLU A 111 8.11 -12.64 16.17
CA GLU A 111 8.53 -12.71 14.76
C GLU A 111 7.38 -12.52 13.77
N ARG A 112 6.14 -12.38 14.24
CA ARG A 112 4.96 -12.37 13.36
C ARG A 112 4.96 -11.26 12.33
N PHE A 113 5.30 -10.03 12.75
CA PHE A 113 5.37 -8.91 11.83
C PHE A 113 6.46 -9.10 10.78
N ARG A 114 7.64 -9.56 11.21
CA ARG A 114 8.73 -9.89 10.30
C ARG A 114 8.33 -10.96 9.30
N CYS A 115 7.70 -12.04 9.76
CA CYS A 115 7.19 -13.11 8.90
C CYS A 115 6.19 -12.56 7.85
N PHE A 116 5.27 -11.67 8.25
CA PHE A 116 4.34 -11.03 7.33
C PHE A 116 5.07 -10.16 6.28
N VAL A 117 6.02 -9.34 6.72
CA VAL A 117 6.84 -8.48 5.85
C VAL A 117 7.65 -9.31 4.86
N ASP A 118 8.27 -10.39 5.34
CA ASP A 118 9.12 -11.26 4.54
C ASP A 118 8.31 -12.04 3.50
N PHE A 119 7.17 -12.60 3.91
CA PHE A 119 6.27 -13.34 3.03
C PHE A 119 5.74 -12.49 1.87
N PHE A 120 5.38 -11.23 2.13
CA PHE A 120 4.85 -10.34 1.10
C PHE A 120 5.89 -9.44 0.43
N HIS A 121 7.17 -9.58 0.78
CA HIS A 121 8.29 -8.83 0.23
C HIS A 121 8.23 -7.29 0.47
N PHE A 122 7.87 -6.88 1.69
CA PHE A 122 7.72 -5.47 2.09
C PHE A 122 8.96 -4.79 2.69
N GLN A 123 10.14 -5.42 2.62
CA GLN A 123 11.34 -4.98 3.34
C GLN A 123 11.76 -3.54 3.02
N ASP A 124 11.49 -3.01 1.82
CA ASP A 124 11.82 -1.61 1.47
C ASP A 124 10.98 -0.58 2.23
N LEU A 125 9.85 -0.99 2.79
CA LEU A 125 8.98 -0.14 3.61
C LEU A 125 9.29 -0.25 5.10
N ILE A 126 10.35 -0.95 5.50
CA ILE A 126 10.62 -1.27 6.90
C ILE A 126 12.06 -0.89 7.26
N THR A 127 12.31 -0.52 8.51
CA THR A 127 13.67 -0.34 9.03
C THR A 127 14.39 -1.69 9.14
N THR A 128 15.72 -1.70 9.15
CA THR A 128 16.49 -2.95 9.13
C THR A 128 16.26 -3.85 10.35
N ASP A 129 15.80 -3.27 11.45
CA ASP A 129 15.44 -3.95 12.70
C ASP A 129 13.96 -4.38 12.75
N TYR A 130 13.18 -4.14 11.70
CA TYR A 130 11.75 -4.45 11.60
C TYR A 130 10.83 -3.70 12.58
N ASN A 131 11.32 -2.66 13.25
CA ASN A 131 10.56 -1.95 14.27
C ASN A 131 9.71 -0.81 13.74
N GLU A 132 10.04 -0.22 12.59
CA GLU A 132 9.35 0.95 12.08
C GLU A 132 9.04 0.85 10.57
N VAL A 133 7.92 1.48 10.19
CA VAL A 133 7.54 1.64 8.78
C VAL A 133 8.19 2.88 8.20
N ARG A 134 8.79 2.75 7.01
CA ARG A 134 9.21 3.84 6.14
C ARG A 134 8.02 4.30 5.32
N PHE A 135 7.56 5.51 5.56
CA PHE A 135 6.37 6.06 4.91
C PHE A 135 6.71 6.75 3.60
N PHE A 136 5.78 6.71 2.64
CA PHE A 136 5.88 7.39 1.35
C PHE A 136 5.78 8.91 1.43
N LEU A 137 5.25 9.42 2.54
CA LEU A 137 5.14 10.84 2.91
C LEU A 137 5.28 10.93 4.43
N PRO A 138 5.64 12.10 5.00
CA PRO A 138 5.71 12.29 6.45
C PRO A 138 4.47 11.77 7.17
N PHE A 139 4.71 10.92 8.18
CA PHE A 139 3.68 10.28 8.99
C PHE A 139 3.33 11.13 10.20
N ASP A 140 2.04 11.30 10.43
CA ASP A 140 1.50 12.18 11.46
C ASP A 140 0.65 11.42 12.49
N ASN A 141 0.85 10.11 12.62
CA ASN A 141 0.04 9.26 13.50
C ASN A 141 -1.47 9.27 13.14
N PHE A 142 -1.76 9.13 11.84
CA PHE A 142 -3.12 9.05 11.27
C PHE A 142 -4.01 10.27 11.59
N GLN A 143 -3.43 11.46 11.71
CA GLN A 143 -4.18 12.69 12.02
C GLN A 143 -4.72 13.39 10.77
N ARG A 144 -4.10 13.17 9.61
CA ARG A 144 -4.57 13.68 8.31
C ARG A 144 -5.04 12.58 7.37
N ARG A 145 -5.71 13.00 6.28
CA ARG A 145 -6.07 12.08 5.19
C ARG A 145 -4.82 11.47 4.57
N GLY A 146 -4.86 10.19 4.24
CA GLY A 146 -3.74 9.50 3.60
C GLY A 146 -3.40 10.04 2.21
N THR A 147 -4.34 10.70 1.52
CA THR A 147 -4.11 11.30 0.20
C THR A 147 -3.12 12.47 0.25
N PRO A 148 -2.22 12.62 -0.74
CA PRO A 148 -1.41 13.82 -0.91
C PRO A 148 -2.25 15.11 -0.97
N ALA A 149 -1.76 16.18 -0.35
CA ALA A 149 -2.48 17.45 -0.26
C ALA A 149 -2.01 18.51 -1.28
N THR A 150 -0.80 18.37 -1.82
CA THR A 150 -0.21 19.33 -2.77
C THR A 150 0.37 18.59 -3.98
N THR A 151 0.64 19.32 -5.07
CA THR A 151 1.32 18.76 -6.26
C THR A 151 2.68 18.17 -5.88
N ALA A 152 3.43 18.84 -5.02
CA ALA A 152 4.73 18.36 -4.56
C ALA A 152 4.62 17.05 -3.77
N GLU A 153 3.69 16.97 -2.81
CA GLU A 153 3.41 15.71 -2.10
C GLU A 153 2.94 14.61 -3.05
N TYR A 154 2.16 14.93 -4.08
CA TYR A 154 1.70 13.94 -5.04
C TYR A 154 2.87 13.36 -5.83
N VAL A 155 3.79 14.21 -6.32
CA VAL A 155 4.99 13.79 -7.04
C VAL A 155 5.87 12.92 -6.14
N GLU A 156 6.17 13.37 -4.93
CA GLU A 156 6.97 12.63 -3.95
C GLU A 156 6.36 11.25 -3.65
N TYR A 157 5.07 11.22 -3.32
CA TYR A 157 4.32 9.99 -3.08
C TYR A 157 4.43 9.03 -4.27
N ARG A 158 4.24 9.51 -5.50
CA ARG A 158 4.25 8.66 -6.69
C ARG A 158 5.63 8.11 -6.99
N GLU A 159 6.70 8.91 -6.85
CA GLU A 159 8.07 8.41 -7.02
C GLU A 159 8.39 7.33 -5.97
N ASN A 160 8.06 7.56 -4.70
CA ASN A 160 8.28 6.59 -3.64
C ASN A 160 7.49 5.28 -3.86
N VAL A 161 6.25 5.37 -4.34
CA VAL A 161 5.45 4.18 -4.71
C VAL A 161 6.05 3.42 -5.89
N LEU A 162 6.51 4.12 -6.93
CA LEU A 162 7.12 3.47 -8.10
C LEU A 162 8.44 2.79 -7.74
N ASP A 163 9.27 3.43 -6.93
CA ASP A 163 10.51 2.85 -6.40
C ASP A 163 10.24 1.58 -5.58
N PHE A 164 9.28 1.64 -4.66
CA PHE A 164 8.86 0.48 -3.87
C PHE A 164 8.35 -0.68 -4.75
N ILE A 165 7.46 -0.40 -5.72
CA ILE A 165 6.94 -1.43 -6.63
C ILE A 165 8.08 -2.10 -7.40
N ASN A 166 9.03 -1.30 -7.90
CA ASN A 166 10.17 -1.81 -8.66
C ASN A 166 11.06 -2.71 -7.78
N LYS A 167 11.47 -2.24 -6.60
CA LYS A 167 12.31 -3.01 -5.67
C LYS A 167 11.63 -4.29 -5.20
N ARG A 168 10.33 -4.23 -4.91
CA ARG A 168 9.52 -5.40 -4.56
C ARG A 168 9.45 -6.41 -5.70
N ALA A 169 9.21 -5.96 -6.93
CA ALA A 169 9.18 -6.84 -8.10
C ALA A 169 10.54 -7.53 -8.31
N GLN A 170 11.64 -6.80 -8.19
CA GLN A 170 13.00 -7.37 -8.26
C GLN A 170 13.25 -8.41 -7.17
N ARG A 171 12.80 -8.15 -5.94
CA ARG A 171 12.91 -9.11 -4.83
C ARG A 171 12.12 -10.38 -5.08
N MET A 172 10.90 -10.25 -5.59
CA MET A 172 10.05 -11.39 -5.95
C MET A 172 10.68 -12.21 -7.08
N ALA A 173 11.19 -11.55 -8.12
CA ALA A 173 11.91 -12.19 -9.22
C ALA A 173 13.11 -12.99 -8.72
N LYS A 174 13.97 -12.35 -7.91
CA LYS A 174 15.13 -13.01 -7.31
C LYS A 174 14.75 -14.21 -6.46
N TRP A 175 13.68 -14.11 -5.66
CA TRP A 175 13.21 -15.23 -4.85
C TRP A 175 12.78 -16.42 -5.71
N VAL A 176 12.09 -16.17 -6.84
CA VAL A 176 11.72 -17.21 -7.79
C VAL A 176 12.95 -17.84 -8.42
N GLU A 177 13.93 -17.06 -8.88
CA GLU A 177 15.17 -17.58 -9.46
C GLU A 177 15.96 -18.46 -8.47
N GLU A 178 15.98 -18.10 -7.18
CA GLU A 178 16.69 -18.83 -6.14
C GLU A 178 15.97 -20.11 -5.69
N ASN A 179 14.64 -20.12 -5.67
CA ASN A 179 13.85 -21.23 -5.09
C ASN A 179 13.16 -22.11 -6.15
N HIS A 180 13.02 -21.62 -7.38
CA HIS A 180 12.37 -22.26 -8.50
C HIS A 180 13.16 -22.03 -9.80
N PRO A 181 14.41 -22.53 -9.89
CA PRO A 181 15.32 -22.25 -11.01
C PRO A 181 14.83 -22.80 -12.36
N ASP A 182 13.79 -23.64 -12.36
CA ASP A 182 13.10 -24.15 -13.54
C ASP A 182 12.10 -23.15 -14.16
N ILE A 183 11.76 -22.08 -13.44
CA ILE A 183 10.83 -21.04 -13.90
C ILE A 183 11.60 -19.89 -14.56
N GLU A 184 11.28 -19.59 -15.82
CA GLU A 184 11.80 -18.41 -16.51
C GLU A 184 11.08 -17.14 -16.00
N VAL A 185 11.81 -16.27 -15.29
CA VAL A 185 11.30 -14.96 -14.87
C VAL A 185 11.47 -13.97 -16.01
N ARG A 186 10.35 -13.48 -16.54
CA ARG A 186 10.35 -12.42 -17.56
C ARG A 186 10.33 -11.05 -16.89
N GLY A 187 11.36 -10.23 -17.18
CA GLY A 187 11.50 -8.86 -16.70
C GLY A 187 10.56 -7.87 -17.36
#